data_AF-A0AAU2XU79-F1
#
_entry.id   AF-A0AAU2XU79-F1
#
_cell.length_a   1.000
_cell.length_b   1.000
_cell.length_c   1.000
_cell.angle_alpha   90.00
_cell.angle_beta   90.00
_cell.angle_gamma   90.00
#
_symmetry.space_group_name_H-M   'P 1'
#
loop_
_entity.id
_entity.type
_entity.pdbx_description
1 polymer ?
#
loop_
_entity_poly.entity_id
_entity_poly.type
_entity_poly.pdbx_seq_one_letter_code
_entity_poly.pdbx_strand_id
1 'polypeptide(L)'
;MVDKESRPPRKGPGRGTYAVGDERRLRILDAAVEHFAQWGFHASSLARIAKDVGITQGGLLHHFRSKEDLLVQVLARIDRADGEKFFSRDFVSATECFATIARLAEYNSQRLGRTRMFNVLAAEAGDPDHPAHAYFTERYAKLVEHTSATLRRAVDAGELKPGTDLVAVSQELAAVMDGLQLQWVLDPKGFDMVGRMRAYLDRVLRSLTVTGAGLPSDA
;
A
#
# COMPACT_ATOMS: atom_id res chain seq x y z
N MET A 1 -38.16 -53.09 27.78
CA MET A 1 -37.95 -52.20 26.61
C MET A 1 -37.28 -50.94 27.14
N VAL A 2 -36.03 -50.72 26.75
CA VAL A 2 -35.18 -49.63 27.25
C VAL A 2 -35.50 -48.37 26.43
N ASP A 3 -35.94 -47.32 27.11
CA ASP A 3 -36.23 -46.02 26.51
C ASP A 3 -34.90 -45.30 26.21
N LYS A 4 -34.67 -44.94 24.95
CA LYS A 4 -33.47 -44.23 24.50
C LYS A 4 -33.71 -42.73 24.62
N GLU A 5 -33.22 -42.13 25.69
CA GLU A 5 -33.11 -40.67 25.77
C GLU A 5 -32.17 -40.16 24.67
N SER A 6 -32.73 -39.29 23.82
CA SER A 6 -32.05 -38.66 22.71
C SER A 6 -31.31 -37.42 23.19
N ARG A 7 -29.96 -37.41 23.16
CA ARG A 7 -29.16 -36.20 23.46
C ARG A 7 -29.37 -35.14 22.38
N PRO A 8 -29.46 -33.84 22.75
CA PRO A 8 -29.53 -32.77 21.77
C PRO A 8 -28.21 -32.62 21.00
N PRO A 9 -28.25 -32.18 19.73
CA PRO A 9 -27.07 -32.03 18.90
C PRO A 9 -26.17 -30.90 19.45
N ARG A 10 -24.87 -31.19 19.58
CA ARG A 10 -23.85 -30.18 19.90
C ARG A 10 -23.76 -29.18 18.75
N LYS A 11 -23.99 -27.89 19.03
CA LYS A 11 -23.69 -26.78 18.11
C LYS A 11 -22.20 -26.85 17.74
N GLY A 12 -21.90 -27.15 16.48
CA GLY A 12 -20.54 -27.03 15.94
C GLY A 12 -20.05 -25.57 16.01
N PRO A 13 -18.73 -25.33 15.90
CA PRO A 13 -18.17 -23.98 15.92
C PRO A 13 -18.57 -23.24 14.64
N GLY A 14 -19.77 -22.67 14.68
CA GLY A 14 -20.43 -22.05 13.54
C GLY A 14 -19.85 -20.66 13.28
N ARG A 15 -19.67 -20.34 11.99
CA ARG A 15 -19.50 -19.04 11.31
C ARG A 15 -19.30 -17.75 12.16
N GLY A 16 -20.04 -17.55 13.24
CA GLY A 16 -19.84 -16.44 14.18
C GLY A 16 -18.48 -16.42 14.89
N THR A 17 -17.90 -17.58 15.25
CA THR A 17 -16.55 -17.60 15.87
C THR A 17 -15.44 -17.22 14.88
N TYR A 18 -15.61 -17.59 13.61
CA TYR A 18 -14.70 -17.22 12.52
C TYR A 18 -14.82 -15.73 12.18
N ALA A 19 -16.04 -15.22 12.05
CA ALA A 19 -16.27 -13.78 11.81
C ALA A 19 -15.70 -12.89 12.92
N VAL A 20 -15.84 -13.29 14.19
CA VAL A 20 -15.25 -12.58 15.34
C VAL A 20 -13.71 -12.68 15.34
N GLY A 21 -13.16 -13.82 14.91
CA GLY A 21 -11.72 -14.01 14.74
C GLY A 21 -11.13 -13.13 13.64
N ASP A 22 -11.84 -13.01 12.52
CA ASP A 22 -11.45 -12.19 11.36
C ASP A 22 -11.51 -10.69 11.69
N GLU A 23 -12.59 -10.22 12.33
CA GLU A 23 -12.72 -8.84 12.78
C GLU A 23 -11.60 -8.45 13.76
N ARG A 24 -11.28 -9.36 14.70
CA ARG A 24 -10.18 -9.14 15.65
C ARG A 24 -8.84 -9.06 14.95
N ARG A 25 -8.59 -9.95 13.99
CA ARG A 25 -7.37 -9.92 13.17
C ARG A 25 -7.21 -8.59 12.44
N LEU A 26 -8.29 -8.04 11.88
CA LEU A 26 -8.27 -6.75 11.20
C LEU A 26 -7.96 -5.60 12.17
N ARG A 27 -8.57 -5.57 13.36
CA ARG A 27 -8.27 -4.55 14.38
C ARG A 27 -6.81 -4.58 14.84
N ILE A 28 -6.20 -5.76 14.94
CA ILE A 28 -4.77 -5.89 15.24
C ILE A 28 -3.91 -5.27 14.12
N LEU A 29 -4.24 -5.54 12.85
CA LEU A 29 -3.52 -4.96 11.72
C LEU A 29 -3.65 -3.44 11.68
N ASP A 30 -4.84 -2.91 11.92
CA ASP A 30 -5.08 -1.46 11.91
C ASP A 30 -4.32 -0.77 13.05
N ALA A 31 -4.31 -1.37 14.26
CA ALA A 31 -3.49 -0.88 15.36
C ALA A 31 -1.98 -0.97 15.06
N ALA A 32 -1.54 -2.04 14.40
CA ALA A 32 -0.13 -2.20 14.01
C ALA A 32 0.32 -1.10 13.04
N VAL A 33 -0.53 -0.68 12.10
CA VAL A 33 -0.24 0.43 11.18
C VAL A 33 0.09 1.70 11.96
N GLU A 34 -0.74 2.08 12.92
CA GLU A 34 -0.51 3.28 13.74
C GLU A 34 0.77 3.17 14.58
N HIS A 35 1.06 1.98 15.12
CA HIS A 35 2.27 1.75 15.92
C HIS A 35 3.53 1.86 15.08
N PHE A 36 3.55 1.22 13.91
CA PHE A 36 4.68 1.31 12.99
C PHE A 36 4.83 2.73 12.42
N ALA A 37 3.72 3.47 12.21
CA ALA A 37 3.74 4.87 11.82
C ALA A 37 4.35 5.79 12.89
N GLN A 38 4.13 5.49 14.17
CA GLN A 38 4.57 6.34 15.26
C GLN A 38 5.97 6.01 15.77
N TRP A 39 6.34 4.73 15.82
CA TRP A 39 7.57 4.26 16.46
C TRP A 39 8.50 3.48 15.52
N GLY A 40 8.10 3.24 14.27
CA GLY A 40 8.83 2.33 13.39
C GLY A 40 8.76 0.88 13.84
N PHE A 41 9.45 0.00 13.14
CA PHE A 41 9.46 -1.42 13.44
C PHE A 41 10.15 -1.68 14.77
N HIS A 42 11.37 -1.19 14.99
CA HIS A 42 12.17 -1.59 16.15
C HIS A 42 11.56 -1.14 17.48
N ALA A 43 11.10 0.11 17.59
CA ALA A 43 10.56 0.64 18.84
C ALA A 43 9.06 0.34 19.06
N SER A 44 8.36 -0.26 18.10
CA SER A 44 7.00 -0.78 18.31
C SER A 44 6.96 -2.03 19.19
N SER A 45 5.85 -2.22 19.91
CA SER A 45 5.69 -3.27 20.93
C SER A 45 4.39 -4.05 20.75
N LEU A 46 4.49 -5.38 20.60
CA LEU A 46 3.33 -6.27 20.56
C LEU A 46 2.44 -6.16 21.80
N ALA A 47 3.04 -5.91 22.98
CA ALA A 47 2.29 -5.73 24.20
C ALA A 47 1.43 -4.45 24.16
N ARG A 48 1.97 -3.35 23.60
CA ARG A 48 1.23 -2.09 23.47
C ARG A 48 0.13 -2.22 22.40
N ILE A 49 0.43 -2.84 21.25
CA ILE A 49 -0.58 -3.13 20.22
C ILE A 49 -1.71 -3.99 20.79
N ALA A 50 -1.39 -5.06 21.51
CA ALA A 50 -2.38 -5.94 22.13
C ALA A 50 -3.25 -5.18 23.14
N LYS A 51 -2.65 -4.32 23.97
CA LYS A 51 -3.35 -3.48 24.94
C LYS A 51 -4.36 -2.56 24.25
N ASP A 52 -3.97 -1.89 23.15
CA ASP A 52 -4.83 -0.95 22.43
C ASP A 52 -6.04 -1.65 21.77
N VAL A 53 -5.88 -2.93 21.40
CA VAL A 53 -6.97 -3.76 20.85
C VAL A 53 -7.78 -4.47 21.96
N GLY A 54 -7.38 -4.33 23.22
CA GLY A 54 -8.08 -4.93 24.37
C GLY A 54 -7.85 -6.43 24.55
N ILE A 55 -6.68 -6.94 24.16
CA ILE A 55 -6.28 -8.36 24.28
C ILE A 55 -4.93 -8.51 24.98
N THR A 56 -4.60 -9.74 25.37
CA THR A 56 -3.25 -10.05 25.88
C THR A 56 -2.26 -10.20 24.72
N GLN A 57 -0.97 -10.03 24.99
CA GLN A 57 0.08 -10.29 24.00
C GLN A 57 0.04 -11.73 23.50
N GLY A 58 -0.22 -12.72 24.37
CA GLY A 58 -0.46 -14.11 23.97
C GLY A 58 -1.67 -14.23 23.03
N GLY A 59 -2.76 -13.51 23.32
CA GLY A 59 -3.92 -13.34 22.46
C GLY A 59 -3.58 -12.87 21.05
N LEU A 60 -2.72 -11.85 20.94
CA LEU A 60 -2.23 -11.35 19.66
C LEU A 60 -1.37 -12.41 18.95
N LEU A 61 -0.49 -13.09 19.69
CA LEU A 61 0.40 -14.11 19.16
C LEU A 61 -0.32 -15.35 18.61
N HIS A 62 -1.56 -15.60 19.03
CA HIS A 62 -2.43 -16.60 18.41
C HIS A 62 -2.85 -16.22 16.97
N HIS A 63 -2.88 -14.93 16.64
CA HIS A 63 -3.20 -14.44 15.30
C HIS A 63 -1.96 -14.21 14.43
N PHE A 64 -0.83 -13.83 15.03
CA PHE A 64 0.42 -13.48 14.35
C PHE A 64 1.61 -14.08 15.10
N ARG A 65 2.47 -14.82 14.40
CA ARG A 65 3.51 -15.63 15.05
C ARG A 65 4.59 -14.79 15.73
N SER A 66 4.83 -13.57 15.24
CA SER A 66 5.83 -12.64 15.75
C SER A 66 5.54 -11.20 15.30
N LYS A 67 6.40 -10.25 15.67
CA LYS A 67 6.29 -8.85 15.20
C LYS A 67 6.62 -8.74 13.72
N GLU A 68 7.57 -9.54 13.25
CA GLU A 68 7.96 -9.68 11.85
C GLU A 68 6.79 -10.24 11.02
N ASP A 69 6.14 -11.32 11.48
CA ASP A 69 4.95 -11.86 10.81
C ASP A 69 3.82 -10.82 10.77
N LEU A 70 3.59 -10.10 11.87
CA LEU A 70 2.61 -9.00 11.90
C LEU A 70 2.94 -7.92 10.86
N LEU A 71 4.21 -7.49 10.77
CA LEU A 71 4.67 -6.51 9.79
C LEU A 71 4.42 -6.98 8.36
N VAL A 72 4.84 -8.19 8.03
CA VAL A 72 4.66 -8.79 6.69
C VAL A 72 3.18 -8.83 6.33
N GLN A 73 2.31 -9.20 7.28
CA GLN A 73 0.86 -9.27 7.07
C GLN A 73 0.21 -7.89 6.90
N VAL A 74 0.72 -6.86 7.58
CA VAL A 74 0.31 -5.46 7.35
C VAL A 74 0.67 -5.03 5.93
N LEU A 75 1.92 -5.22 5.52
CA LEU A 75 2.41 -4.84 4.20
C LEU A 75 1.68 -5.59 3.07
N ALA A 76 1.49 -6.90 3.21
CA ALA A 76 0.74 -7.72 2.26
C ALA A 76 -0.74 -7.30 2.13
N ARG A 77 -1.37 -6.85 3.23
CA ARG A 77 -2.74 -6.33 3.18
C ARG A 77 -2.82 -5.03 2.39
N ILE A 78 -1.82 -4.16 2.54
CA ILE A 78 -1.75 -2.88 1.82
C ILE A 78 -1.55 -3.15 0.33
N ASP A 79 -0.59 -4.01 -0.03
CA ASP A 79 -0.33 -4.37 -1.42
C ASP A 79 -1.54 -4.98 -2.10
N ARG A 80 -2.26 -5.89 -1.42
CA ARG A 80 -3.49 -6.46 -1.98
C ARG A 80 -4.53 -5.38 -2.26
N ALA A 81 -4.78 -4.48 -1.30
CA ALA A 81 -5.76 -3.43 -1.45
C ALA A 81 -5.40 -2.44 -2.58
N ASP A 82 -4.12 -2.08 -2.69
CA ASP A 82 -3.64 -1.17 -3.73
C ASP A 82 -3.61 -1.85 -5.10
N GLY A 83 -3.15 -3.10 -5.16
CA GLY A 83 -3.13 -3.93 -6.37
C GLY A 83 -4.54 -4.15 -6.93
N GLU A 84 -5.50 -4.56 -6.11
CA GLU A 84 -6.90 -4.74 -6.51
C GLU A 84 -7.51 -3.44 -7.05
N LYS A 85 -7.20 -2.31 -6.42
CA LYS A 85 -7.84 -1.03 -6.74
C LYS A 85 -7.23 -0.30 -7.93
N PHE A 86 -5.90 -0.35 -8.09
CA PHE A 86 -5.19 0.49 -9.04
C PHE A 86 -4.45 -0.28 -10.13
N PHE A 87 -4.09 -1.54 -9.88
CA PHE A 87 -3.20 -2.32 -10.76
C PHE A 87 -3.76 -3.71 -11.11
N SER A 88 -5.07 -3.89 -10.98
CA SER A 88 -5.75 -5.17 -11.25
C SER A 88 -5.92 -5.46 -12.74
N ARG A 89 -5.67 -4.48 -13.59
CA ARG A 89 -5.72 -4.58 -15.05
C ARG A 89 -4.53 -3.82 -15.66
N ASP A 90 -4.13 -4.26 -16.84
CA ASP A 90 -3.17 -3.49 -17.63
C ASP A 90 -3.79 -2.15 -18.06
N PHE A 91 -2.99 -1.10 -18.02
CA PHE A 91 -3.37 0.20 -18.56
C PHE A 91 -3.34 0.16 -20.09
N VAL A 92 -4.35 0.81 -20.69
CA VAL A 92 -4.55 0.88 -22.13
C VAL A 92 -3.71 1.99 -22.78
N SER A 93 -3.26 2.98 -22.00
CA SER A 93 -2.45 4.12 -22.48
C SER A 93 -1.52 4.66 -21.39
N ALA A 94 -0.52 5.45 -21.79
CA ALA A 94 0.30 6.19 -20.83
C ALA A 94 -0.54 7.20 -20.05
N THR A 95 -1.50 7.85 -20.72
CA THR A 95 -2.43 8.77 -20.07
C THR A 95 -3.23 8.11 -18.94
N GLU A 96 -3.75 6.89 -19.16
CA GLU A 96 -4.48 6.14 -18.11
C GLU A 96 -3.56 5.76 -16.94
N CYS A 97 -2.32 5.37 -17.23
CA CYS A 97 -1.33 5.06 -16.21
C CYS A 97 -1.06 6.28 -15.31
N PHE A 98 -0.76 7.43 -15.91
CA PHE A 98 -0.50 8.68 -15.18
C PHE A 98 -1.73 9.14 -14.38
N ALA A 99 -2.93 9.06 -14.96
CA ALA A 99 -4.18 9.35 -14.26
C ALA A 99 -4.40 8.42 -13.06
N THR A 100 -4.01 7.15 -13.17
CA THR A 100 -4.09 6.20 -12.06
C THR A 100 -3.13 6.56 -10.93
N ILE A 101 -1.92 7.03 -11.25
CA ILE A 101 -0.98 7.53 -10.25
C ILE A 101 -1.53 8.78 -9.53
N ALA A 102 -2.22 9.67 -10.26
CA ALA A 102 -2.91 10.82 -9.64
C ALA A 102 -4.01 10.36 -8.66
N ARG A 103 -4.84 9.38 -9.04
CA ARG A 103 -5.85 8.78 -8.15
C ARG A 103 -5.24 8.05 -6.95
N LEU A 104 -4.05 7.45 -7.12
CA LEU A 104 -3.32 6.86 -6.01
C LEU A 104 -2.85 7.93 -5.01
N ALA A 105 -2.41 9.11 -5.48
CA ALA A 105 -2.07 10.23 -4.61
C ALA A 105 -3.28 10.70 -3.78
N GLU A 106 -4.45 10.87 -4.43
CA GLU A 106 -5.72 11.18 -3.76
C GLU A 106 -6.04 10.15 -2.67
N TYR A 107 -5.94 8.87 -2.99
CA TYR A 107 -6.22 7.78 -2.07
C TYR A 107 -5.25 7.72 -0.86
N ASN A 108 -3.98 8.04 -1.08
CA ASN A 108 -2.97 8.12 -0.03
C ASN A 108 -3.17 9.35 0.86
N SER A 109 -3.67 10.47 0.33
CA SER A 109 -3.97 11.68 1.10
C SER A 109 -5.06 11.46 2.16
N GLN A 110 -5.93 10.46 1.95
CA GLN A 110 -6.99 10.10 2.88
C GLN A 110 -6.51 9.18 4.02
N ARG A 111 -5.24 8.76 4.02
CA ARG A 111 -4.71 7.70 4.89
C ARG A 111 -3.39 8.10 5.54
N LEU A 112 -3.41 9.14 6.36
CA LEU A 112 -2.21 9.69 7.00
C LEU A 112 -1.37 8.64 7.75
N GLY A 113 -2.01 7.82 8.61
CA GLY A 113 -1.30 6.78 9.37
C GLY A 113 -0.58 5.78 8.46
N ARG A 114 -1.24 5.33 7.39
CA ARG A 114 -0.65 4.41 6.41
C ARG A 114 0.53 5.04 5.67
N THR A 115 0.37 6.25 5.15
CA THR A 115 1.42 6.95 4.40
C THR A 115 2.63 7.24 5.30
N ARG A 116 2.38 7.67 6.54
CA ARG A 116 3.45 7.86 7.54
C ARG A 116 4.18 6.56 7.83
N MET A 117 3.45 5.46 8.05
CA MET A 117 4.03 4.14 8.25
C MET A 117 4.94 3.75 7.09
N PHE A 118 4.46 3.94 5.85
CA PHE A 118 5.24 3.61 4.66
C PHE A 118 6.55 4.40 4.60
N ASN A 119 6.51 5.71 4.86
CA ASN A 119 7.71 6.56 4.90
C ASN A 119 8.73 6.09 5.96
N VAL A 120 8.26 5.78 7.17
CA VAL A 120 9.14 5.30 8.27
C VAL A 120 9.77 3.96 7.91
N LEU A 121 8.95 2.99 7.50
CA LEU A 121 9.44 1.65 7.19
C LEU A 121 10.32 1.62 5.94
N ALA A 122 10.07 2.46 4.94
CA ALA A 122 10.93 2.58 3.77
C ALA A 122 12.34 3.07 4.15
N ALA A 123 12.42 4.00 5.10
CA ALA A 123 13.70 4.49 5.61
C ALA A 123 14.42 3.41 6.45
N GLU A 124 13.71 2.72 7.35
CA GLU A 124 14.28 1.60 8.15
C GLU A 124 14.74 0.43 7.26
N ALA A 125 13.99 0.14 6.20
CA ALA A 125 14.32 -0.90 5.23
C ALA A 125 15.60 -0.63 4.40
N GLY A 126 16.25 0.53 4.57
CA GLY A 126 17.60 0.76 4.05
C GLY A 126 18.65 -0.15 4.70
N ASP A 127 18.38 -0.68 5.90
CA ASP A 127 19.15 -1.75 6.52
C ASP A 127 18.78 -3.11 5.89
N PRO A 128 19.74 -3.85 5.27
CA PRO A 128 19.49 -5.17 4.70
C PRO A 128 18.96 -6.22 5.68
N ASP A 129 19.23 -6.07 6.97
CA ASP A 129 18.76 -6.99 8.02
C ASP A 129 17.33 -6.64 8.51
N HIS A 130 16.77 -5.52 8.07
CA HIS A 130 15.42 -5.11 8.44
C HIS A 130 14.37 -6.06 7.83
N PRO A 131 13.35 -6.53 8.57
CA PRO A 131 12.35 -7.49 8.07
C PRO A 131 11.54 -7.00 6.86
N ALA A 132 11.44 -5.69 6.65
CA ALA A 132 10.77 -5.11 5.47
C ALA A 132 11.70 -4.88 4.28
N HIS A 133 13.02 -5.13 4.37
CA HIS A 133 13.98 -4.86 3.30
C HIS A 133 13.57 -5.53 1.98
N ALA A 134 13.33 -6.84 2.01
CA ALA A 134 12.91 -7.59 0.83
C ALA A 134 11.60 -7.06 0.23
N TYR A 135 10.64 -6.68 1.08
CA TYR A 135 9.37 -6.10 0.63
C TYR A 135 9.56 -4.80 -0.15
N PHE A 136 10.32 -3.84 0.39
CA PHE A 136 10.51 -2.54 -0.29
C PHE A 136 11.34 -2.70 -1.57
N THR A 137 12.39 -3.52 -1.55
CA THR A 137 13.20 -3.82 -2.74
C THR A 137 12.34 -4.42 -3.85
N GLU A 138 11.53 -5.44 -3.54
CA GLU A 138 10.62 -6.06 -4.50
C GLU A 138 9.54 -5.10 -5.00
N ARG A 139 8.98 -4.28 -4.10
CA ARG A 139 7.96 -3.30 -4.43
C ARG A 139 8.46 -2.25 -5.43
N TYR A 140 9.63 -1.64 -5.19
CA TYR A 140 10.18 -0.65 -6.12
C TYR A 140 10.52 -1.30 -7.47
N ALA A 141 11.10 -2.50 -7.48
CA ALA A 141 11.37 -3.23 -8.71
C ALA A 141 10.09 -3.47 -9.53
N LYS A 142 9.02 -3.97 -8.88
CA LYS A 142 7.72 -4.20 -9.52
C LYS A 142 7.08 -2.93 -10.05
N LEU A 143 7.13 -1.84 -9.29
CA LEU A 143 6.59 -0.55 -9.72
C LEU A 143 7.29 -0.05 -10.99
N VAL A 144 8.63 -0.10 -11.00
CA VAL A 144 9.44 0.33 -12.14
C VAL A 144 9.18 -0.56 -13.35
N GLU A 145 9.16 -1.88 -13.17
CA GLU A 145 8.89 -2.85 -14.24
C GLU A 145 7.51 -2.63 -14.86
N HIS A 146 6.46 -2.59 -14.04
CA HIS A 146 5.08 -2.46 -14.50
C HIS A 146 4.83 -1.12 -15.23
N THR A 147 5.36 -0.03 -14.67
CA THR A 147 5.25 1.30 -15.28
C THR A 147 6.03 1.35 -16.59
N SER A 148 7.28 0.89 -16.60
CA SER A 148 8.12 0.87 -17.81
C SER A 148 7.52 0.02 -18.93
N ALA A 149 6.93 -1.13 -18.59
CA ALA A 149 6.25 -1.99 -19.55
C ALA A 149 5.03 -1.29 -20.18
N THR A 150 4.26 -0.56 -19.37
CA THR A 150 3.14 0.24 -19.85
C THR A 150 3.59 1.36 -20.78
N LEU A 151 4.63 2.12 -20.39
CA LEU A 151 5.15 3.20 -21.22
C LEU A 151 5.79 2.68 -22.51
N ARG A 152 6.36 1.47 -22.51
CA ARG A 152 6.89 0.83 -23.72
C ARG A 152 5.79 0.54 -24.72
N ARG A 153 4.68 -0.04 -24.28
CA ARG A 153 3.51 -0.25 -25.15
C ARG A 153 2.98 1.07 -25.72
N ALA A 154 3.03 2.15 -24.95
CA ALA A 154 2.63 3.48 -25.41
C ALA A 154 3.61 4.07 -26.45
N VAL A 155 4.92 3.79 -26.35
CA VAL A 155 5.89 4.10 -27.41
C VAL A 155 5.60 3.28 -28.67
N ASP A 156 5.38 1.97 -28.54
CA ASP A 156 5.10 1.07 -29.67
C ASP A 156 3.79 1.45 -30.40
N ALA A 157 2.81 1.99 -29.67
CA ALA A 157 1.56 2.51 -30.20
C ALA A 157 1.66 3.95 -30.78
N GLY A 158 2.83 4.60 -30.68
CA GLY A 158 3.05 5.97 -31.16
C GLY A 158 2.43 7.07 -30.28
N GLU A 159 2.02 6.76 -29.04
CA GLU A 159 1.52 7.75 -28.07
C GLU A 159 2.68 8.58 -27.50
N LEU A 160 3.79 7.91 -27.16
CA LEU A 160 4.98 8.53 -26.57
C LEU A 160 6.14 8.65 -27.57
N LYS A 161 7.00 9.64 -27.36
CA LYS A 161 8.19 9.89 -28.19
C LYS A 161 9.16 8.70 -28.12
N PRO A 162 9.70 8.23 -29.27
CA PRO A 162 10.73 7.22 -29.28
C PRO A 162 12.02 7.73 -28.62
N GLY A 163 12.83 6.83 -28.06
CA GLY A 163 14.08 7.18 -27.38
C GLY A 163 13.93 7.70 -25.95
N THR A 164 12.70 7.72 -25.40
CA THR A 164 12.46 8.02 -23.98
C THR A 164 13.10 6.94 -23.10
N ASP A 165 13.86 7.34 -22.08
CA ASP A 165 14.31 6.42 -21.03
C ASP A 165 13.16 6.08 -20.08
N LEU A 166 12.45 5.00 -20.40
CA LEU A 166 11.23 4.58 -19.69
C LEU A 166 11.49 4.12 -18.25
N VAL A 167 12.69 3.58 -17.99
CA VAL A 167 13.09 3.14 -16.66
C VAL A 167 13.36 4.37 -15.79
N ALA A 168 14.11 5.35 -16.31
CA ALA A 168 14.37 6.59 -15.60
C ALA A 168 13.06 7.34 -15.29
N VAL A 169 12.15 7.45 -16.26
CA VAL A 169 10.81 8.04 -16.02
C VAL A 169 10.07 7.30 -14.92
N SER A 170 10.03 5.97 -14.95
CA SER A 170 9.32 5.17 -13.94
C SER A 170 9.91 5.34 -12.54
N GLN A 171 11.24 5.43 -12.42
CA GLN A 171 11.92 5.73 -11.16
C GLN A 171 11.63 7.16 -10.68
N GLU A 172 11.62 8.13 -11.58
CA GLU A 172 11.31 9.53 -11.28
C GLU A 172 9.90 9.68 -10.72
N LEU A 173 8.91 9.01 -11.32
CA LEU A 173 7.52 9.00 -10.85
C LEU A 173 7.39 8.48 -9.42
N ALA A 174 8.11 7.40 -9.08
CA ALA A 174 8.15 6.85 -7.73
C ALA A 174 8.81 7.83 -6.74
N ALA A 175 10.00 8.32 -7.08
CA ALA A 175 10.77 9.22 -6.23
C ALA A 175 10.00 10.52 -5.90
N VAL A 176 9.29 11.09 -6.88
CA VAL A 176 8.47 12.29 -6.66
C VAL A 176 7.27 11.97 -5.77
N MET A 177 6.59 10.83 -5.96
CA MET A 177 5.50 10.40 -5.08
C MET A 177 5.98 10.28 -3.62
N ASP A 178 7.11 9.59 -3.38
CA ASP A 178 7.66 9.41 -2.03
C ASP A 178 8.06 10.74 -1.39
N GLY A 179 8.73 11.61 -2.15
CA GLY A 179 9.13 12.94 -1.67
C GLY A 179 7.95 13.86 -1.36
N LEU A 180 6.87 13.78 -2.13
CA LEU A 180 5.65 14.54 -1.87
C LEU A 180 4.89 13.98 -0.66
N GLN A 181 4.84 12.65 -0.50
CA GLN A 181 4.26 12.00 0.68
C GLN A 181 5.00 12.36 1.96
N LEU A 182 6.34 12.41 1.91
CA LEU A 182 7.15 12.83 3.04
C LEU A 182 6.80 14.26 3.48
N GLN A 183 6.79 15.21 2.55
CA GLN A 183 6.44 16.61 2.83
C GLN A 183 5.01 16.75 3.34
N TRP A 184 4.07 16.02 2.75
CA TRP A 184 2.68 16.01 3.19
C TRP A 184 2.50 15.46 4.60
N VAL A 185 3.21 14.40 4.99
CA VAL A 185 3.14 13.86 6.35
C VAL A 185 3.65 14.86 7.40
N LEU A 186 4.58 15.75 7.02
CA LEU A 186 5.09 16.83 7.88
C LEU A 186 4.07 17.97 8.04
N ASP A 187 3.32 18.31 7.00
CA ASP A 187 2.25 19.32 7.04
C ASP A 187 0.98 18.85 6.30
N PRO A 188 0.17 17.96 6.90
CA PRO A 188 -0.99 17.38 6.21
C PRO A 188 -2.10 18.39 5.90
N LYS A 189 -2.07 19.57 6.54
CA LYS A 189 -3.11 20.61 6.40
C LYS A 189 -2.70 21.72 5.45
N GLY A 190 -1.41 22.07 5.37
CA GLY A 190 -0.90 23.14 4.54
C GLY A 190 -0.23 22.70 3.24
N PHE A 191 0.18 21.43 3.12
CA PHE A 191 0.82 20.93 1.91
C PHE A 191 -0.16 20.19 1.00
N ASP A 192 -0.41 20.72 -0.20
CA ASP A 192 -1.24 20.09 -1.23
C ASP A 192 -0.48 19.00 -2.00
N MET A 193 -0.42 17.79 -1.44
CA MET A 193 0.23 16.64 -2.08
C MET A 193 -0.41 16.30 -3.44
N VAL A 194 -1.73 16.31 -3.51
CA VAL A 194 -2.50 15.81 -4.66
C VAL A 194 -2.33 16.75 -5.84
N GLY A 195 -2.51 18.06 -5.64
CA GLY A 195 -2.30 19.05 -6.69
C GLY A 195 -0.86 19.11 -7.17
N ARG A 196 0.13 18.96 -6.26
CA ARG A 196 1.55 18.89 -6.64
C ARG A 196 1.87 17.66 -7.48
N MET A 197 1.35 16.50 -7.10
CA MET A 197 1.55 15.26 -7.88
C MET A 197 0.87 15.37 -9.25
N ARG A 198 -0.36 15.89 -9.32
CA ARG A 198 -1.08 16.10 -10.58
C ARG A 198 -0.32 17.04 -11.52
N ALA A 199 0.15 18.18 -11.03
CA ALA A 199 0.89 19.14 -11.82
C ALA A 199 2.21 18.58 -12.34
N TYR A 200 2.90 17.78 -11.52
CA TYR A 200 4.09 17.06 -11.93
C TYR A 200 3.80 16.05 -13.05
N LEU A 201 2.79 15.19 -12.86
CA LEU A 201 2.38 14.19 -13.85
C LEU A 201 1.97 14.82 -15.18
N ASP A 202 1.19 15.89 -15.17
CA ASP A 202 0.79 16.62 -16.39
C ASP A 202 2.01 17.13 -17.15
N ARG A 203 2.95 17.78 -16.44
CA ARG A 203 4.19 18.29 -17.04
C ARG A 203 5.02 17.18 -17.67
N VAL A 204 5.21 16.07 -16.96
CA VAL A 204 5.97 14.92 -17.49
C VAL A 204 5.24 14.34 -18.69
N LEU A 205 3.93 14.09 -18.61
CA LEU A 205 3.17 13.49 -19.72
C LEU A 205 3.24 14.36 -20.99
N ARG A 206 3.08 15.69 -20.89
CA ARG A 206 3.25 16.61 -22.02
C ARG A 206 4.63 16.55 -22.65
N SER A 207 5.67 16.33 -21.83
CA SER A 207 7.04 16.20 -22.32
C SER A 207 7.26 14.88 -23.06
N LEU A 208 6.51 13.83 -22.73
CA LEU A 208 6.68 12.49 -23.28
C LEU A 208 5.77 12.21 -24.49
N THR A 209 4.57 12.78 -24.55
CA THR A 209 3.61 12.51 -25.64
C THR A 209 4.07 13.14 -26.95
N VAL A 210 3.83 12.45 -28.07
CA VAL A 210 4.16 12.95 -29.42
C VAL A 210 3.39 14.24 -29.74
N THR A 211 2.15 14.33 -29.25
CA THR A 211 1.24 15.46 -29.49
C THR A 211 1.40 16.63 -28.52
N GLY A 212 2.16 16.46 -27.43
CA GLY A 212 2.20 17.42 -26.32
C GLY A 212 0.93 17.42 -25.45
N ALA A 213 0.07 16.41 -25.60
CA ALA A 213 -1.09 16.21 -24.73
C ALA A 213 -0.64 15.90 -23.29
N GLY A 214 -1.36 16.48 -22.32
CA GLY A 214 -1.14 16.29 -20.89
C GLY A 214 -2.23 15.46 -20.24
N LEU A 215 -2.33 15.54 -18.92
CA LEU A 215 -3.39 14.89 -18.18
C LEU A 215 -4.75 15.54 -18.49
N PRO A 216 -5.83 14.77 -18.59
CA PRO A 216 -7.18 15.31 -18.65
C PRO A 216 -7.47 16.17 -17.41
N SER A 217 -8.28 17.23 -17.57
CA SER A 217 -8.68 18.11 -16.47
C SER A 217 -9.41 17.37 -15.34
N ASP A 218 -10.03 16.23 -15.66
CA ASP A 218 -10.93 15.48 -14.77
C ASP A 218 -10.29 14.19 -14.22
N ALA A 219 -9.04 13.90 -14.62
CA ALA A 219 -8.33 12.65 -14.33
C ALA A 219 -7.92 12.44 -12.89
#